data_AF-A0A9Q3DWY8-F1
#
_entry.id   AF-A0A9Q3DWY8-F1
#
_cell.length_a   1.000
_cell.length_b   1.000
_cell.length_c   1.000
_cell.angle_alpha   90.00
_cell.angle_beta   90.00
_cell.angle_gamma   90.00
#
_symmetry.space_group_name_H-M   'P 1'
#
loop_
_entity.id
_entity.type
_entity.pdbx_description
1 polymer ?
#
loop_
_entity_poly.entity_id
_entity_poly.type
_entity_poly.pdbx_seq_one_letter_code
_entity_poly.pdbx_strand_id
1 'polypeptide(L)' 'MLEEGWNPRLPADKLRKDLIKINPTASSFKIMLDKVKHHAKHSMNDAFEYAKQKWDKSYKVPDFKVGD' A
#
# COMPACT_ATOMS: atom_id res chain seq x y z
N MET A 1 15.22 39.41 11.76
CA MET A 1 14.21 38.76 12.61
C MET A 1 13.22 39.84 12.99
N LEU A 2 11.97 39.73 12.53
CA LEU A 2 10.92 40.71 12.85
C LEU A 2 9.87 39.97 13.68
N GLU A 3 9.76 40.37 14.94
CA GLU A 3 8.78 39.87 15.91
C GLU A 3 7.37 40.20 15.40
N GLU A 4 6.68 39.23 14.78
CA GLU A 4 5.27 39.40 14.44
C GLU A 4 4.41 39.16 15.69
N GLY A 5 4.16 40.24 16.42
CA GLY A 5 3.14 40.27 17.48
C GLY A 5 1.74 39.95 16.94
N TRP A 6 0.88 39.42 17.82
CA TRP A 6 -0.46 38.92 17.50
C TRP A 6 -1.36 40.00 16.86
N ASN A 7 -1.76 39.80 15.60
CA ASN A 7 -2.60 40.74 14.85
C ASN A 7 -4.00 40.14 14.62
N PRO A 8 -5.05 40.64 15.28
CA PRO A 8 -6.41 40.10 15.19
C PRO A 8 -7.10 40.36 13.84
N ARG A 9 -6.46 41.07 12.91
CA ARG A 9 -6.97 41.29 11.54
C ARG A 9 -6.30 40.39 10.50
N LEU A 10 -5.54 39.38 10.91
CA LEU A 10 -4.93 38.46 9.94
C LEU A 10 -6.05 37.69 9.22
N PRO A 11 -6.12 37.71 7.87
CA PRO A 11 -7.09 36.90 7.15
C PRO A 11 -6.87 35.43 7.49
N ALA A 12 -7.91 34.72 7.94
CA ALA A 12 -7.84 33.29 8.26
C ALA A 12 -7.28 32.44 7.09
N ASP A 13 -7.42 32.94 5.86
CA ASP A 13 -6.88 32.31 4.65
C ASP A 13 -5.35 32.40 4.51
N LYS A 14 -4.65 33.25 5.29
CA LYS A 14 -3.18 33.22 5.37
C LYS A 14 -2.66 32.10 6.28
N LEU A 15 -3.43 31.65 7.27
CA LEU A 15 -3.05 30.57 8.19
C LEU A 15 -3.08 29.18 7.51
N ARG A 16 -3.70 29.06 6.33
CA ARG A 16 -3.75 27.81 5.55
C ARG A 16 -2.55 27.60 4.62
N LYS A 17 -1.52 28.45 4.70
CA LYS A 17 -0.26 28.25 3.95
C LYS A 17 0.76 27.40 4.70
N ASP A 18 0.51 27.11 5.97
CA ASP A 18 1.29 26.17 6.79
C ASP A 18 0.74 24.74 6.70
N LEU A 19 0.29 24.32 5.51
CA LEU A 19 0.32 22.90 5.18
C LEU A 19 1.76 22.46 5.40
N ILE A 20 1.94 21.64 6.44
CA ILE A 20 3.20 21.06 6.91
C ILE A 20 4.11 20.92 5.69
N LYS A 21 5.22 21.67 5.64
CA LYS A 21 6.28 21.41 4.68
C LYS A 21 6.82 20.03 5.00
N ILE A 22 6.16 19.00 4.46
CA ILE A 22 6.60 17.62 4.60
C ILE A 22 7.98 17.61 3.96
N ASN A 23 8.99 17.32 4.77
CA ASN A 23 10.36 17.23 4.31
C ASN A 23 10.37 16.31 3.06
N PRO A 24 11.06 16.66 1.96
CA PRO A 24 11.06 15.87 0.73
C PRO A 24 11.28 14.36 0.95
N THR A 25 12.07 14.02 1.96
CA THR A 25 12.34 12.64 2.40
C THR A 25 11.12 11.93 2.98
N ALA A 26 10.25 12.63 3.71
CA ALA A 26 9.00 12.06 4.21
C ALA A 26 7.97 11.87 3.09
N SER A 27 7.92 12.77 2.11
CA SER A 27 7.09 12.61 0.91
C SER A 27 7.54 11.42 0.06
N SER A 28 8.85 11.25 -0.13
CA SER A 28 9.40 10.10 -0.85
C SER A 28 9.20 8.79 -0.09
N PHE A 29 9.26 8.81 1.25
CA PHE A 29 9.00 7.64 2.09
C PHE A 29 7.54 7.17 1.96
N LYS A 30 6.57 8.08 1.93
CA LYS A 30 5.17 7.71 1.67
C LYS A 30 5.00 7.03 0.32
N ILE A 31 5.58 7.58 -0.74
CA ILE A 31 5.52 7.00 -2.09
C ILE A 31 6.17 5.60 -2.11
N MET A 32 7.29 5.44 -1.43
CA MET A 32 7.95 4.14 -1.28
C MET A 32 7.04 3.14 -0.58
N LEU A 33 6.44 3.50 0.56
CA LEU A 33 5.53 2.63 1.30
C LEU A 33 4.30 2.24 0.49
N ASP A 34 3.71 3.17 -0.26
CA ASP A 34 2.54 2.89 -1.08
C ASP A 34 2.89 1.89 -2.21
N LYS A 35 4.07 2.02 -2.83
CA LYS A 35 4.58 1.04 -3.80
C LYS A 35 4.84 -0.34 -3.18
N VAL A 36 5.47 -0.39 -2.01
CA VAL A 36 5.75 -1.64 -1.29
C VAL A 36 4.45 -2.35 -0.92
N LYS A 37 3.45 -1.62 -0.42
CA LYS A 37 2.13 -2.18 -0.10
C LYS A 37 1.45 -2.77 -1.33
N HIS A 38 1.49 -2.07 -2.45
CA HIS A 38 0.90 -2.56 -3.70
C HIS A 38 1.60 -3.85 -4.17
N HIS A 39 2.93 -3.88 -4.15
CA HIS A 39 3.70 -5.04 -4.56
C HIS A 39 3.48 -6.24 -3.62
N ALA A 40 3.49 -6.02 -2.30
CA ALA A 40 3.23 -7.06 -1.31
C ALA A 40 1.84 -7.70 -1.52
N LYS A 41 0.81 -6.88 -1.77
CA LYS A 41 -0.54 -7.37 -2.07
C LYS A 41 -0.55 -8.25 -3.33
N HIS A 42 0.16 -7.83 -4.38
CA HIS A 42 0.26 -8.62 -5.61
C HIS A 42 0.95 -9.97 -5.35
N SER A 43 2.10 -9.97 -4.65
CA SER A 43 2.82 -11.21 -4.33
C SER A 43 1.98 -12.18 -3.49
N MET A 44 1.15 -11.68 -2.57
CA MET A 44 0.22 -12.53 -1.80
C MET A 44 -0.84 -13.17 -2.69
N ASN A 45 -1.40 -12.42 -3.64
CA ASN A 45 -2.37 -12.95 -4.59
C ASN A 45 -1.74 -14.02 -5.49
N ASP A 46 -0.55 -13.76 -6.03
CA ASP A 46 0.16 -14.69 -6.91
C ASP A 46 0.50 -15.99 -6.17
N ALA A 47 0.94 -15.89 -4.91
CA ALA A 47 1.20 -17.05 -4.07
C ALA A 47 -0.07 -17.87 -3.80
N PHE A 48 -1.21 -17.20 -3.57
CA PHE A 48 -2.50 -17.86 -3.37
C PHE A 48 -2.98 -18.56 -4.65
N GLU A 49 -2.88 -17.89 -5.81
CA GLU A 49 -3.23 -18.47 -7.10
C GLU A 49 -2.35 -19.67 -7.45
N TYR A 50 -1.04 -19.57 -7.23
CA TYR A 50 -0.10 -20.68 -7.41
C TYR A 50 -0.46 -21.87 -6.52
N ALA A 51 -0.73 -21.63 -5.24
CA ALA A 51 -1.14 -22.67 -4.30
C ALA A 51 -2.44 -23.33 -4.75
N LYS A 52 -3.46 -22.54 -5.14
CA LYS A 52 -4.72 -23.05 -5.65
C LYS A 52 -4.51 -23.96 -6.86
N GLN A 53 -3.77 -23.50 -7.87
CA GLN A 53 -3.52 -24.30 -9.08
C GLN A 53 -2.73 -25.60 -8.81
N LYS A 54 -1.79 -25.58 -7.86
CA LYS A 54 -0.99 -26.76 -7.53
C LYS A 54 -1.81 -27.82 -6.80
N TRP A 55 -2.65 -27.40 -5.86
CA TRP A 55 -3.50 -28.32 -5.10
C TRP A 55 -4.62 -28.90 -5.97
N ASP A 56 -5.27 -28.08 -6.80
CA ASP A 56 -6.40 -28.50 -7.64
C ASP A 56 -5.99 -29.47 -8.76
N LYS A 57 -4.75 -29.37 -9.26
CA LYS A 57 -4.25 -30.23 -10.37
C LYS A 57 -3.60 -31.54 -9.92
N SER A 58 -3.21 -31.68 -8.65
CA SER A 58 -2.55 -32.92 -8.17
C SER A 58 -3.53 -33.97 -7.67
N TYR A 59 -4.79 -33.62 -7.42
CA TYR A 59 -5.81 -34.57 -7.03
C TYR A 59 -6.40 -35.27 -8.27
N LYS A 60 -5.62 -36.21 -8.83
CA LYS A 60 -6.18 -37.24 -9.71
C LYS A 60 -6.83 -38.28 -8.81
N VAL A 61 -8.17 -38.36 -8.83
CA VAL A 61 -8.88 -39.51 -8.26
C VAL A 61 -8.31 -40.76 -8.94
N PRO A 62 -7.68 -41.69 -8.22
CA PRO A 62 -7.17 -42.91 -8.83
C PRO A 62 -8.36 -43.70 -9.40
N ASP A 63 -8.37 -43.92 -10.72
CA ASP A 63 -9.32 -44.82 -11.35
C ASP A 63 -8.88 -46.26 -11.04
N PHE A 64 -9.40 -46.81 -9.95
CA PHE A 64 -9.21 -48.22 -9.62
C PHE A 64 -10.15 -49.06 -10.47
N LYS A 65 -9.65 -49.63 -11.56
CA LYS A 65 -10.34 -50.73 -12.26
C LYS A 65 -10.10 -52.03 -11.50
N VAL A 66 -11.15 -52.55 -10.87
CA VAL A 66 -11.14 -53.88 -10.25
C VAL A 66 -11.75 -54.88 -11.23
N GLY A 67 -10.91 -55.75 -11.80
CA GLY A 67 -11.29 -56.96 -12.54
C GLY A 67 -11.50 -56.80 -14.05
N ASP A 68 -10.95 -57.76 -14.81
CA ASP A 68 -11.35 -58.09 -16.20
C ASP A 68 -12.78 -58.66 -16.24
#